data_AF-A0A0G1Z032-F1
#
_entry.id   AF-A0A0G1Z032-F1
#
_cell.length_a   1.000
_cell.length_b   1.000
_cell.length_c   1.000
_cell.angle_alpha   90.00
_cell.angle_beta   90.00
_cell.angle_gamma   90.00
#
_symmetry.space_group_name_H-M   'P 1'
#
loop_
_entity.id
_entity.type
_entity.pdbx_description
1 polymer ?
#
loop_
_entity_poly.entity_id
_entity_poly.type
_entity_poly.pdbx_seq_one_letter_code
_entity_poly.pdbx_strand_id
1 'polypeptide(L)'
;MKNEKGFTFIELLVSVTIVAVMMSVAVVSYANVNQRSRDSKRRADLETIRSALEICRANTGTYPASITTGVTCSDGAITLTATPADPINSGVHVYSYSRLTTTTYTLSAQLELPTNPTAYQVTNP
;
A
#
# COMPACT_ATOMS: atom_id res chain seq x y z
N MET A 1 42.76 -34.91 -24.94
CA MET A 1 41.68 -34.43 -25.82
C MET A 1 40.46 -34.17 -24.95
N LYS A 2 39.98 -32.93 -24.83
CA LYS A 2 38.77 -32.60 -24.08
C LYS A 2 37.57 -32.77 -25.02
N ASN A 3 36.65 -33.66 -24.69
CA ASN A 3 35.37 -33.79 -25.40
C ASN A 3 34.46 -32.64 -24.95
N GLU A 4 34.32 -31.62 -25.77
CA GLU A 4 33.31 -30.59 -25.56
C GLU A 4 31.95 -31.15 -26.00
N LYS A 5 31.07 -31.41 -25.03
CA LYS A 5 29.69 -31.81 -25.29
C LYS A 5 28.86 -30.55 -25.48
N GLY A 6 28.40 -30.31 -26.71
CA GLY A 6 27.37 -29.32 -27.01
C GLY A 6 25.97 -29.83 -26.66
N PHE A 7 25.05 -28.92 -26.37
CA PHE A 7 23.63 -29.25 -26.19
C PHE A 7 22.99 -29.62 -27.53
N THR A 8 22.03 -30.55 -27.49
CA THR A 8 21.22 -30.93 -28.65
C THR A 8 20.08 -29.93 -28.88
N PHE A 9 19.60 -29.80 -30.12
CA PHE A 9 18.43 -28.97 -30.44
C PHE A 9 17.17 -29.40 -29.66
N ILE A 10 17.02 -30.71 -29.42
CA ILE A 10 15.87 -31.22 -28.66
C ILE A 10 15.94 -30.85 -27.17
N GLU A 11 17.12 -30.82 -26.56
CA GLU A 11 17.30 -30.35 -25.18
C GLU A 11 16.93 -28.87 -25.04
N LEU A 12 17.32 -28.04 -26.01
CA LEU A 12 16.95 -26.63 -26.00
C LEU A 12 15.42 -26.47 -26.15
N LEU A 13 14.80 -27.23 -27.06
CA LEU A 13 13.36 -27.19 -27.33
C LEU A 13 12.52 -27.61 -26.10
N VAL A 14 12.89 -28.72 -25.46
CA VAL A 14 12.21 -29.19 -24.24
C VAL A 14 12.39 -28.19 -23.09
N SER A 15 13.56 -27.57 -22.96
CA SER A 15 13.82 -26.61 -21.89
C SER A 15 12.98 -25.33 -22.04
N VAL A 16 12.94 -24.73 -23.23
CA VAL A 16 12.18 -23.49 -23.45
C VAL A 16 10.67 -23.72 -23.33
N THR A 17 10.18 -24.90 -23.70
CA THR A 17 8.76 -25.24 -23.55
C THR A 17 8.36 -25.38 -22.07
N ILE A 18 9.19 -26.02 -21.24
CA ILE A 18 8.95 -26.09 -19.79
C ILE A 18 8.95 -24.69 -19.16
N VAL A 19 9.94 -23.85 -19.51
CA VAL A 19 10.03 -22.47 -19.01
C VAL A 19 8.81 -21.65 -19.43
N ALA A 20 8.34 -21.78 -20.68
CA ALA A 20 7.16 -21.07 -21.17
C ALA A 20 5.88 -21.43 -20.38
N VAL A 21 5.68 -22.71 -20.08
CA VAL A 21 4.54 -23.16 -19.26
C VAL A 21 4.64 -22.60 -17.84
N MET A 22 5.81 -22.70 -17.21
CA MET A 22 6.05 -22.16 -15.85
C MET A 22 5.81 -20.65 -15.79
N MET A 23 6.25 -19.90 -16.81
CA MET A 23 6.08 -18.45 -16.88
C MET A 23 4.60 -18.03 -16.94
N SER A 24 3.74 -18.79 -17.62
CA SER A 24 2.32 -18.44 -17.76
C SER A 24 1.61 -18.30 -16.41
N VAL A 25 1.87 -19.19 -15.46
CA VAL A 25 1.29 -19.16 -14.11
C VAL A 25 2.04 -18.19 -13.21
N ALA A 26 3.36 -18.10 -13.36
CA ALA A 26 4.21 -17.22 -12.55
C ALA A 26 3.82 -15.74 -12.67
N VAL A 27 3.48 -15.26 -13.88
CA VAL A 27 3.14 -13.85 -14.12
C VAL A 27 1.88 -13.44 -13.35
N VAL A 28 0.82 -14.24 -13.40
CA VAL A 28 -0.45 -13.92 -12.71
C VAL A 28 -0.26 -13.97 -11.19
N SER A 29 0.48 -14.96 -10.69
CA SER A 29 0.80 -15.07 -9.26
C SER A 29 1.61 -13.87 -8.77
N TYR A 30 2.63 -13.47 -9.52
CA TYR A 30 3.48 -12.33 -9.19
C TYR A 30 2.70 -11.00 -9.13
N ALA A 31 1.79 -10.77 -10.08
CA ALA A 31 0.93 -9.60 -10.07
C ALA A 31 0.07 -9.53 -8.79
N ASN A 32 -0.55 -10.64 -8.39
CA ASN A 32 -1.36 -10.73 -7.16
C ASN A 32 -0.52 -10.48 -5.90
N VAL A 33 0.69 -11.04 -5.82
CA VAL A 33 1.59 -10.83 -4.68
C VAL A 33 1.97 -9.36 -4.55
N ASN A 34 2.28 -8.70 -5.66
CA ASN A 34 2.61 -7.28 -5.66
C ASN A 34 1.42 -6.40 -5.24
N GLN A 35 0.20 -6.72 -5.69
CA GLN A 35 -1.02 -6.03 -5.25
C GLN A 35 -1.22 -6.17 -3.72
N ARG A 36 -1.10 -7.38 -3.18
CA ARG A 36 -1.20 -7.64 -1.73
C ARG A 36 -0.13 -6.91 -0.92
N SER A 37 1.10 -6.85 -1.43
CA SER A 37 2.19 -6.12 -0.80
C SER A 37 1.89 -4.61 -0.70
N ARG A 38 1.36 -4.02 -1.78
CA ARG A 38 0.93 -2.61 -1.79
C ARG A 38 -0.24 -2.36 -0.85
N ASP A 39 -1.24 -3.24 -0.82
CA ASP A 39 -2.37 -3.13 0.12
C ASP A 39 -1.92 -3.23 1.58
N SER A 40 -0.97 -4.12 1.88
CA SER A 40 -0.36 -4.22 3.22
C SER A 40 0.34 -2.91 3.60
N LYS A 41 1.09 -2.32 2.66
CA LYS A 41 1.72 -1.01 2.84
C LYS A 41 0.69 0.09 3.08
N ARG A 42 -0.40 0.15 2.31
CA ARG A 42 -1.49 1.11 2.52
C ARG A 42 -2.09 1.04 3.91
N ARG A 43 -2.33 -0.17 4.42
CA ARG A 43 -2.85 -0.39 5.77
C ARG A 43 -1.85 0.11 6.83
N ALA A 44 -0.57 -0.21 6.69
CA ALA A 44 0.47 0.27 7.60
C ALA A 44 0.61 1.80 7.59
N ASP A 45 0.52 2.42 6.41
CA ASP A 45 0.58 3.86 6.25
C ASP A 45 -0.63 4.54 6.93
N LEU A 46 -1.85 3.97 6.80
CA LEU A 46 -3.04 4.45 7.50
C LEU A 46 -2.91 4.36 9.04
N GLU A 47 -2.34 3.28 9.56
CA GLU A 47 -2.09 3.14 11.00
C GLU A 47 -1.04 4.15 11.50
N THR A 48 -0.06 4.50 10.67
CA THR A 48 0.93 5.55 10.97
C THR A 48 0.24 6.90 11.10
N ILE A 49 -0.67 7.25 10.18
CA ILE A 49 -1.45 8.49 10.24
C ILE A 49 -2.37 8.47 11.47
N ARG A 50 -3.06 7.35 11.73
CA ARG A 50 -3.88 7.18 12.94
C ARG A 50 -3.09 7.46 14.21
N SER A 51 -1.90 6.87 14.36
CA SER A 51 -1.06 7.09 15.54
C SER A 51 -0.75 8.57 15.74
N ALA A 52 -0.40 9.29 14.67
CA ALA A 52 -0.14 10.72 14.72
C ALA A 52 -1.39 11.55 15.09
N LEU A 53 -2.57 11.16 14.62
CA LEU A 53 -3.85 11.78 14.98
C LEU A 53 -4.19 11.55 16.47
N GLU A 54 -3.97 10.34 16.99
CA GLU A 54 -4.19 10.04 18.40
C GLU A 54 -3.25 10.84 19.31
N ILE A 55 -1.98 11.02 18.91
CA ILE A 55 -1.05 11.91 19.64
C ILE A 55 -1.58 13.35 19.63
N CYS A 56 -2.10 13.85 18.51
CA CYS A 56 -2.69 15.20 18.47
C CYS A 56 -3.89 15.34 19.39
N ARG A 57 -4.77 14.34 19.44
CA ARG A 57 -5.92 14.34 20.34
C ARG A 57 -5.47 14.27 21.79
N ALA A 58 -4.46 13.48 22.12
CA ALA A 58 -3.92 13.39 23.48
C ALA A 58 -3.38 14.74 23.97
N ASN A 59 -2.76 15.52 23.09
CA ASN A 59 -2.18 16.83 23.46
C ASN A 59 -3.21 17.95 23.48
N THR A 60 -4.11 18.01 22.49
CA THR A 60 -4.99 19.17 22.27
C THR A 60 -6.47 18.91 22.59
N GLY A 61 -6.83 17.66 22.90
CA GLY A 61 -8.20 17.22 23.11
C GLY A 61 -9.03 17.07 21.82
N THR A 62 -8.47 17.42 20.65
CA THR A 62 -9.19 17.40 19.37
C THR A 62 -8.32 16.87 18.22
N TYR A 63 -8.96 16.40 17.15
CA TYR A 63 -8.27 16.05 15.91
C TYR A 63 -8.12 17.27 14.98
N PRO A 64 -7.03 17.34 14.19
CA PRO A 64 -6.81 18.38 13.19
C PRO A 64 -7.99 18.55 12.24
N ALA A 65 -8.31 19.78 11.82
CA ALA A 65 -9.38 20.02 10.86
C ALA A 65 -9.11 19.39 9.48
N SER A 66 -7.84 19.34 9.10
CA SER A 66 -7.35 18.79 7.83
C SER A 66 -5.93 18.29 8.01
N ILE A 67 -5.54 17.32 7.19
CA ILE A 67 -4.15 16.90 7.01
C ILE A 67 -3.82 17.02 5.51
N THR A 68 -2.65 17.54 5.17
CA THR A 68 -2.24 17.74 3.77
C THR A 68 -0.88 17.11 3.53
N THR A 69 0.19 17.75 4.00
CA THR A 69 1.56 17.23 3.85
C THR A 69 1.99 16.46 5.09
N GLY A 70 1.26 16.57 6.20
CA GLY A 70 1.60 15.99 7.48
C GLY A 70 0.44 16.15 8.47
N VAL A 71 0.67 15.73 9.71
CA VAL A 71 -0.30 15.87 10.80
C VAL A 71 0.22 16.96 11.74
N THR A 72 -0.49 18.09 11.75
CA THR A 72 -0.24 19.22 12.65
C THR A 72 -1.46 19.41 13.54
N CYS A 73 -1.25 19.44 14.84
CA CYS A 73 -2.30 19.58 15.84
C CYS A 73 -2.75 21.05 15.94
N SER A 74 -3.85 21.30 16.64
CA SER A 74 -4.42 22.66 16.80
C SER A 74 -3.53 23.62 17.60
N ASP A 75 -2.60 23.11 18.39
CA ASP A 75 -1.58 23.87 19.13
C ASP A 75 -0.31 24.14 18.29
N GLY A 76 -0.27 23.68 17.03
CA GLY A 76 0.88 23.81 16.14
C GLY A 76 1.92 22.70 16.27
N ALA A 77 1.74 21.73 17.17
CA ALA A 77 2.65 20.59 17.29
C ALA A 77 2.56 19.70 16.04
N ILE A 78 3.72 19.31 15.50
CA ILE A 78 3.80 18.40 14.35
C ILE A 78 4.00 16.98 14.87
N THR A 79 3.02 16.11 14.66
CA THR A 79 3.09 14.68 15.07
C THR A 79 3.45 13.76 13.92
N LEU A 80 3.29 14.23 12.67
CA LEU A 80 3.78 13.56 11.47
C LEU A 80 4.26 14.62 10.48
N THR A 81 5.53 14.56 10.11
CA THR A 81 6.18 15.54 9.22
C THR A 81 5.77 15.39 7.76
N ALA A 82 5.55 14.15 7.31
CA ALA A 82 5.16 13.80 5.96
C ALA A 82 4.09 12.69 5.98
N THR A 83 2.93 12.91 5.37
CA THR A 83 2.00 11.80 5.10
C THR A 83 2.65 10.82 4.12
N PRO A 84 2.57 9.51 4.36
CA PRO A 84 3.09 8.53 3.42
C PRO A 84 2.50 8.71 2.02
N ALA A 85 3.30 8.43 0.99
CA ALA A 85 2.82 8.38 -0.39
C ALA A 85 2.34 6.96 -0.71
N ASP A 86 1.20 6.85 -1.40
CA ASP A 86 0.71 5.57 -1.92
C ASP A 86 1.74 4.96 -2.89
N PRO A 87 1.97 3.64 -2.89
CA PRO A 87 2.99 3.01 -3.75
C PRO A 87 2.75 3.15 -5.26
N ILE A 88 1.51 3.39 -5.70
CA ILE A 88 1.17 3.68 -7.09
C ILE A 88 1.05 5.20 -7.31
N ASN A 89 0.78 5.94 -6.23
CA ASN A 89 0.62 7.40 -6.22
C ASN A 89 -0.35 7.88 -7.32
N SER A 90 -1.41 7.10 -7.54
CA SER A 90 -2.48 7.40 -8.48
C SER A 90 -3.70 7.90 -7.71
N GLY A 91 -4.35 8.95 -8.21
CA GLY A 91 -5.32 9.77 -7.47
C GLY A 91 -6.40 9.00 -6.68
N VAL A 92 -6.81 7.82 -7.15
CA VAL A 92 -7.84 6.97 -6.53
C VAL A 92 -7.35 6.23 -5.28
N HIS A 93 -6.04 5.98 -5.17
CA HIS A 93 -5.41 5.28 -4.05
C HIS A 93 -4.84 6.24 -2.99
N VAL A 94 -5.09 7.54 -3.12
CA VAL A 94 -4.59 8.56 -2.19
C VAL A 94 -5.30 8.42 -0.85
N TYR A 95 -4.53 8.53 0.23
CA TYR A 95 -5.06 8.54 1.59
C TYR A 95 -5.99 9.74 1.79
N SER A 96 -7.22 9.47 2.21
CA SER A 96 -8.22 10.49 2.50
C SER A 96 -8.46 10.60 4.00
N TYR A 97 -8.54 11.83 4.49
CA TYR A 97 -8.90 12.16 5.87
C TYR A 97 -10.13 13.04 5.88
N SER A 98 -11.12 12.66 6.66
CA SER A 98 -12.31 13.47 6.91
C SER A 98 -12.56 13.55 8.40
N ARG A 99 -12.64 14.78 8.91
CA ARG A 99 -13.03 15.02 10.29
C ARG A 99 -14.55 15.16 10.35
N LEU A 100 -15.23 14.31 11.13
CA LEU A 100 -16.69 14.38 11.30
C LEU A 100 -17.05 15.29 12.47
N THR A 101 -16.33 15.15 13.59
CA THR A 101 -16.45 16.01 14.76
C THR A 101 -15.06 16.37 15.28
N THR A 102 -14.95 17.21 16.31
CA THR A 102 -13.65 17.50 16.93
C THR A 102 -12.98 16.27 17.53
N THR A 103 -13.74 15.21 17.82
CA THR A 103 -13.26 13.98 18.48
C THR A 103 -13.54 12.73 17.65
N THR A 104 -13.94 12.84 16.39
CA THR A 104 -14.16 11.70 15.50
C THR A 104 -13.66 11.99 14.09
N TYR A 105 -13.05 10.99 13.47
CA TYR A 105 -12.52 11.09 12.12
C TYR A 105 -12.68 9.77 11.37
N THR A 106 -12.56 9.87 10.05
CA THR A 106 -12.47 8.73 9.14
C THR A 106 -11.25 8.91 8.24
N LEU A 107 -10.33 7.94 8.30
CA LEU A 107 -9.25 7.76 7.35
C LEU A 107 -9.63 6.69 6.35
N SER A 108 -9.29 6.86 5.08
CA SER A 108 -9.59 5.85 4.07
C SER A 108 -8.60 5.79 2.93
N ALA A 109 -8.48 4.62 2.33
CA ALA A 109 -7.76 4.39 1.09
C ALA A 109 -8.46 3.29 0.28
N GLN A 110 -8.41 3.36 -1.05
CA GLN A 110 -8.87 2.24 -1.88
C GLN A 110 -7.77 1.18 -1.95
N LEU A 111 -8.14 -0.08 -1.67
CA LEU A 111 -7.27 -1.23 -1.85
C LEU A 111 -7.42 -1.77 -3.28
N GLU A 112 -6.38 -2.42 -3.78
CA GLU A 112 -6.39 -3.05 -5.11
C GLU A 112 -7.17 -4.37 -5.10
N LEU A 113 -7.28 -5.02 -3.94
CA LEU A 113 -8.00 -6.28 -3.78
C LEU A 113 -9.08 -6.18 -2.67
N PRO A 114 -10.28 -6.73 -2.91
CA PRO A 114 -10.75 -7.42 -4.12
C PRO A 114 -11.05 -6.46 -5.29
N THR A 115 -11.21 -7.00 -6.51
CA THR A 115 -11.48 -6.26 -7.76
C THR A 115 -12.74 -5.39 -7.76
N ASN A 116 -13.59 -5.49 -6.74
CA ASN A 116 -14.61 -4.51 -6.39
C ASN A 116 -14.07 -3.62 -5.25
N PRO A 117 -13.43 -2.47 -5.57
CA PRO A 117 -12.66 -1.71 -4.60
C PRO A 117 -13.58 -0.99 -3.61
N THR A 118 -13.85 -1.61 -2.47
CA THR A 118 -14.40 -0.92 -1.30
C THR A 118 -13.27 -0.16 -0.59
N ALA A 119 -13.51 1.11 -0.26
CA ALA A 119 -12.56 1.89 0.52
C ALA A 119 -12.30 1.19 1.86
N TYR A 120 -11.04 0.88 2.15
CA TYR A 120 -10.63 0.44 3.49
C TYR A 120 -10.62 1.66 4.40
N GLN A 121 -11.37 1.59 5.48
CA GLN A 121 -11.64 2.73 6.34
C GLN A 121 -11.16 2.43 7.76
N VAL A 122 -10.50 3.42 8.35
CA VAL A 122 -10.05 3.42 9.74
C VAL A 122 -10.70 4.60 10.44
N THR A 123 -11.56 4.31 11.40
CA THR A 123 -12.22 5.33 12.23
C THR A 123 -11.70 5.24 13.66
N ASN A 124 -11.81 6.33 14.41
CA ASN A 124 -11.65 6.23 15.85
C ASN A 124 -12.91 5.61 16.50
N PRO A 125 -12.76 4.94 17.66
CA PRO A 125 -13.89 4.46 18.45
C PRO A 125 -14.65 5.59 19.15
#